data_AF-A0A1S6LXZ7-F1
#
_entry.id   AF-A0A1S6LXZ7-F1
#
_cell.length_a   1.000
_cell.length_b   1.000
_cell.length_c   1.000
_cell.angle_alpha   90.00
_cell.angle_beta   90.00
_cell.angle_gamma   90.00
#
_symmetry.space_group_name_H-M   'P 1'
#
loop_
_entity.id
_entity.type
_entity.pdbx_description
1 polymer ?
#
loop_
_entity_poly.entity_id
_entity_poly.type
_entity_poly.pdbx_seq_one_letter_code
_entity_poly.pdbx_strand_id
1 'polypeptide(L)'
;MGKWQHKEHVLSHSIGEVFLIKKKVCAYKVLIKFSLELSHNTMYRLKVYRGMRARAPQTAFKWFASSRFVHSLPFATVNAEEISGSKPAEVQNLVRGEWTGSSKWNTILGPLNGESFIKVAEVEETGIQPFVESLSKCPKHGLHNPFKAPERYLMLGDVSVKAAHMLSLPKVSDFFCKLIQRVAPKSYQQAHGEVYVTQKFLENFAGDQVRFLARSFAVPGNHLGQQSHGFRWPYGPTAIITPFNFPLEIPVLQLMGALYMGNKPVLKVDSKVCIVMEQMLRLLHECGLPVEDVDFINADGKTMNKLLLEANPRMTLFTGSSRVADKLAFDLKGRIKLEDAGFDWKILGPDVQEVDYVAWVCDQDAYACSGQKCSAQSIVFMHENWSKSSLLSQMNELAARRKLDDLTVGPVLTFTTEAMLEHMNKLLQIPGSKVLFGGEALKDHSIPSIYGAIKPTAVFVPIEEILKDNNYELVTREIFGPFQVVTEYKDHQLPMVLDALEKMHAHLTAAVVSNDVLFLQEVIGKSVNGTTYAGLRARTSGAPQNHWFGPSGDPRGAGIGTAEAIKLVWSCHREIIYDIGPLPQNWETPAST
;
A
#
# COMPACT_ATOMS: atom_id res chain seq x y z
N MET A 1 -6.57 -3.60 -68.45
CA MET A 1 -6.53 -2.53 -69.49
C MET A 1 -5.85 -1.31 -68.88
N GLY A 2 -5.00 -0.58 -69.64
CA GLY A 2 -4.26 0.64 -69.18
C GLY A 2 -3.19 0.36 -68.11
N LYS A 3 -1.87 0.26 -68.33
CA LYS A 3 -0.85 1.07 -69.07
C LYS A 3 -0.54 2.43 -68.41
N TRP A 4 0.57 2.55 -67.64
CA TRP A 4 1.97 2.95 -68.03
C TRP A 4 2.24 4.44 -67.64
N GLN A 5 3.44 4.98 -67.31
CA GLN A 5 4.84 4.54 -67.47
C GLN A 5 5.88 5.39 -66.64
N HIS A 6 7.02 4.79 -66.24
CA HIS A 6 8.41 5.35 -66.08
C HIS A 6 8.72 6.63 -65.23
N LYS A 7 9.94 6.90 -64.70
CA LYS A 7 11.35 6.40 -64.84
C LYS A 7 12.09 6.72 -63.51
N GLU A 8 12.82 5.83 -62.82
CA GLU A 8 14.21 5.36 -63.01
C GLU A 8 15.34 6.42 -63.10
N HIS A 9 16.18 6.49 -62.06
CA HIS A 9 17.65 6.26 -62.02
C HIS A 9 18.19 6.57 -60.59
N VAL A 10 19.27 6.02 -60.01
CA VAL A 10 20.05 4.75 -60.06
C VAL A 10 21.40 5.00 -59.33
N LEU A 11 21.94 3.97 -58.65
CA LEU A 11 23.27 3.80 -57.97
C LEU A 11 23.18 3.73 -56.43
N SER A 12 23.27 2.57 -55.74
CA SER A 12 24.33 1.51 -55.63
C SER A 12 25.41 1.86 -54.58
N HIS A 13 26.00 0.98 -53.76
CA HIS A 13 26.01 -0.50 -53.59
C HIS A 13 25.69 -0.86 -52.10
N SER A 14 25.23 -2.04 -51.64
CA SER A 14 25.67 -3.46 -51.84
C SER A 14 27.11 -3.71 -51.32
N ILE A 15 27.59 -4.85 -50.77
CA ILE A 15 27.13 -6.18 -50.27
C ILE A 15 28.30 -6.70 -49.36
N GLY A 16 28.22 -7.61 -48.37
CA GLY A 16 27.16 -8.43 -47.76
C GLY A 16 27.76 -9.46 -46.76
N GLU A 17 26.99 -10.49 -46.36
CA GLU A 17 27.37 -11.85 -45.84
C GLU A 17 28.48 -11.98 -44.75
N VAL A 18 28.17 -12.37 -43.50
CA VAL A 18 27.97 -13.76 -42.98
C VAL A 18 29.23 -14.66 -43.06
N PHE A 19 29.86 -15.01 -41.92
CA PHE A 19 30.21 -16.40 -41.56
C PHE A 19 30.72 -16.59 -40.10
N LEU A 20 30.31 -17.73 -39.53
CA LEU A 20 30.64 -18.46 -38.29
C LEU A 20 32.10 -18.45 -37.69
N ILE A 21 32.18 -18.72 -36.36
CA ILE A 21 33.16 -19.59 -35.60
C ILE A 21 33.99 -19.04 -34.39
N LYS A 22 33.64 -19.57 -33.19
CA LYS A 22 34.41 -20.01 -31.97
C LYS A 22 35.59 -19.21 -31.35
N LYS A 23 35.46 -19.04 -30.01
CA LYS A 23 36.46 -19.20 -28.90
C LYS A 23 37.84 -18.50 -29.00
N LYS A 24 38.14 -17.64 -28.01
CA LYS A 24 39.11 -17.95 -26.91
C LYS A 24 39.19 -16.90 -25.79
N VAL A 25 39.75 -17.35 -24.65
CA VAL A 25 39.98 -16.64 -23.38
C VAL A 25 41.37 -15.99 -23.33
N CYS A 26 41.47 -14.75 -22.81
CA CYS A 26 42.52 -14.21 -21.90
C CYS A 26 42.22 -12.71 -21.65
N ALA A 27 42.00 -12.23 -20.43
CA ALA A 27 42.92 -12.11 -19.28
C ALA A 27 44.01 -11.03 -19.46
N TYR A 28 43.80 -9.87 -18.85
CA TYR A 28 44.85 -8.89 -18.54
C TYR A 28 44.67 -8.32 -17.13
N LYS A 29 45.58 -8.70 -16.22
CA LYS A 29 45.92 -7.93 -15.01
C LYS A 29 47.20 -7.15 -15.34
N VAL A 30 47.26 -5.87 -14.98
CA VAL A 30 48.54 -5.15 -14.86
C VAL A 30 48.54 -4.44 -13.51
N LEU A 31 49.61 -4.65 -12.73
CA LEU A 31 49.84 -3.96 -11.47
C LEU A 31 50.43 -2.57 -11.75
N ILE A 32 50.10 -1.60 -10.89
CA ILE A 32 51.05 -0.54 -10.53
C ILE A 32 51.16 -0.51 -9.02
N LYS A 33 52.40 -0.63 -8.52
CA LYS A 33 52.79 -0.58 -7.12
C LYS A 33 54.04 0.30 -7.07
N PHE A 34 54.00 1.40 -6.32
CA PHE A 34 55.18 2.21 -6.04
C PHE A 34 55.29 2.51 -4.54
N SER A 35 56.53 2.66 -4.07
CA SER A 35 56.91 2.58 -2.66
C SER A 35 57.13 3.95 -2.00
N LEU A 36 57.19 3.95 -0.67
CA LEU A 36 57.57 5.11 0.16
C LEU A 36 59.04 5.51 -0.05
N GLU A 37 59.35 6.80 0.18
CA GLU A 37 60.39 7.21 1.16
C GLU A 37 60.31 8.69 1.65
N LEU A 38 60.40 8.85 2.98
CA LEU A 38 60.93 9.93 3.85
C LEU A 38 61.01 11.44 3.44
N SER A 39 60.33 12.29 4.22
CA SER A 39 60.91 13.43 5.02
C SER A 39 59.78 14.16 5.81
N HIS A 40 59.65 14.05 7.13
CA HIS A 40 60.26 14.82 8.24
C HIS A 40 59.78 16.27 8.49
N ASN A 41 59.35 16.53 9.74
CA ASN A 41 58.95 17.80 10.39
C ASN A 41 57.67 18.49 9.84
N THR A 42 56.70 18.89 10.67
CA THR A 42 56.87 19.79 11.83
C THR A 42 55.83 19.52 12.94
N MET A 43 56.24 19.63 14.21
CA MET A 43 55.36 19.53 15.39
C MET A 43 54.52 20.80 15.58
N TYR A 44 53.28 20.67 16.08
CA TYR A 44 52.67 21.71 16.92
C TYR A 44 52.13 21.12 18.24
N ARG A 45 52.28 21.90 19.31
CA ARG A 45 52.27 21.43 20.71
C ARG A 45 50.86 21.29 21.30
N LEU A 46 50.62 20.22 22.04
CA LEU A 46 49.62 20.22 23.12
C LEU A 46 49.97 21.30 24.15
N LYS A 47 48.95 22.05 24.61
CA LYS A 47 49.00 22.80 25.88
C LYS A 47 47.95 22.22 26.82
N VAL A 48 48.43 21.59 27.89
CA VAL A 48 47.60 21.13 29.02
C VAL A 48 47.34 22.33 29.94
N TYR A 49 46.08 22.55 30.33
CA TYR A 49 45.72 23.37 31.47
C TYR A 49 44.91 22.53 32.47
N ARG A 50 45.40 22.43 33.70
CA ARG A 50 44.63 21.94 34.87
C ARG A 50 43.99 23.15 35.55
N GLY A 51 42.70 23.07 35.88
CA GLY A 51 41.98 24.20 36.48
C GLY A 51 40.69 23.82 37.21
N MET A 52 40.83 23.40 38.47
CA MET A 52 39.84 23.47 39.56
C MET A 52 38.56 22.59 39.50
N ARG A 53 38.14 22.20 40.71
CA ARG A 53 36.97 21.35 41.02
C ARG A 53 35.76 22.23 41.34
N ALA A 54 34.56 21.79 40.96
CA ALA A 54 33.31 22.12 41.63
C ALA A 54 32.52 20.83 41.90
N ARG A 55 31.86 20.74 43.05
CA ARG A 55 31.06 19.56 43.46
C ARG A 55 29.61 19.72 42.98
N ALA A 56 29.01 18.64 42.50
CA ALA A 56 27.56 18.46 42.38
C ALA A 56 27.16 17.14 43.07
N PRO A 57 25.96 17.03 43.66
CA PRO A 57 25.64 15.93 44.58
C PRO A 57 25.25 14.63 43.86
N GLN A 58 25.62 13.50 44.46
CA GLN A 58 25.20 12.17 44.02
C GLN A 58 23.79 11.86 44.54
N THR A 59 22.83 11.66 43.64
CA THR A 59 21.62 10.88 43.90
C THR A 59 21.76 9.51 43.23
N ALA A 60 21.55 8.44 44.00
CA ALA A 60 21.98 7.10 43.61
C ALA A 60 20.98 6.42 42.66
N PHE A 61 21.41 6.17 41.41
CA PHE A 61 20.78 5.16 40.56
C PHE A 61 21.13 3.77 41.09
N LYS A 62 20.14 3.06 41.66
CA LYS A 62 20.26 1.63 41.96
C LYS A 62 20.12 0.83 40.67
N TRP A 63 21.24 0.39 40.11
CA TRP A 63 21.27 -0.65 39.08
C TRP A 63 21.57 -2.01 39.71
N PHE A 64 20.53 -2.85 39.81
CA PHE A 64 20.59 -4.29 40.05
C PHE A 64 19.37 -4.89 39.31
N ALA A 65 19.43 -6.00 38.59
CA ALA A 65 20.57 -6.88 38.31
C ALA A 65 20.49 -7.41 36.87
N SER A 66 21.64 -7.79 36.30
CA SER A 66 21.73 -8.32 34.95
C SER A 66 21.17 -9.75 34.85
N SER A 67 20.08 -9.93 34.10
CA SER A 67 19.90 -11.12 33.26
C SER A 67 20.20 -10.72 31.82
N ARG A 68 21.03 -11.50 31.11
CA ARG A 68 21.43 -11.16 29.74
C ARG A 68 20.37 -11.63 28.74
N PHE A 69 19.38 -10.81 28.44
CA PHE A 69 18.60 -10.96 27.22
C PHE A 69 19.41 -10.45 26.02
N VAL A 70 20.01 -11.35 25.26
CA VAL A 70 20.85 -11.04 24.08
C VAL A 70 20.00 -10.84 22.81
N HIS A 71 18.68 -10.62 22.94
CA HIS A 71 17.70 -10.82 21.85
C HIS A 71 16.65 -9.71 21.65
N SER A 72 16.58 -8.66 22.47
CA SER A 72 15.60 -7.58 22.27
C SER A 72 16.01 -6.63 21.13
N LEU A 73 15.11 -6.37 20.18
CA LEU A 73 15.22 -5.24 19.25
C LEU A 73 14.99 -3.93 20.03
N PRO A 74 15.83 -2.87 19.90
CA PRO A 74 15.77 -1.71 20.79
C PRO A 74 14.44 -0.94 20.80
N PHE A 75 13.78 -0.79 19.65
CA PHE A 75 12.47 -0.14 19.54
C PHE A 75 11.30 -0.98 20.06
N ALA A 76 11.45 -2.31 20.17
CA ALA A 76 10.32 -3.21 20.32
C ALA A 76 9.88 -3.35 21.78
N THR A 77 8.59 -3.12 22.05
CA THR A 77 7.97 -3.34 23.37
C THR A 77 7.39 -4.74 23.54
N VAL A 78 7.42 -5.57 22.49
CA VAL A 78 6.83 -6.92 22.45
C VAL A 78 7.78 -7.92 21.77
N ASN A 79 7.63 -9.21 22.05
CA ASN A 79 8.24 -10.28 21.28
C ASN A 79 7.13 -11.06 20.55
N ALA A 80 7.09 -10.99 19.22
CA ALA A 80 6.02 -11.53 18.38
C ALA A 80 5.72 -13.03 18.60
N GLU A 81 6.71 -13.83 19.01
CA GLU A 81 6.52 -15.26 19.30
C GLU A 81 5.95 -15.51 20.71
N GLU A 82 6.22 -14.62 21.68
CA GLU A 82 5.82 -14.80 23.08
C GLU A 82 4.41 -14.27 23.40
N ILE A 83 3.82 -13.45 22.54
CA ILE A 83 2.45 -12.92 22.73
C ILE A 83 1.46 -14.11 22.82
N SER A 84 0.67 -14.18 23.89
CA SER A 84 -0.31 -15.26 24.12
C SER A 84 -1.37 -14.82 25.13
N GLY A 85 -2.38 -15.65 25.39
CA GLY A 85 -3.33 -15.41 26.49
C GLY A 85 -2.68 -15.37 27.88
N SER A 86 -1.53 -16.02 28.08
CA SER A 86 -0.76 -15.99 29.34
C SER A 86 0.29 -14.87 29.40
N LYS A 87 0.67 -14.30 28.24
CA LYS A 87 1.53 -13.13 28.09
C LYS A 87 0.89 -12.14 27.09
N PRO A 88 -0.21 -11.47 27.46
CA PRO A 88 -0.87 -10.55 26.54
C PRO A 88 -0.01 -9.31 26.31
N ALA A 89 0.05 -8.85 25.06
CA ALA A 89 0.67 -7.57 24.73
C ALA A 89 -0.27 -6.39 25.05
N GLU A 90 0.29 -5.20 25.27
CA GLU A 90 -0.45 -3.95 25.46
C GLU A 90 -0.08 -2.96 24.36
N VAL A 91 -1.09 -2.42 23.66
CA VAL A 91 -0.92 -1.40 22.62
C VAL A 91 -1.33 -0.04 23.17
N GLN A 92 -0.44 0.94 23.01
CA GLN A 92 -0.62 2.32 23.47
C GLN A 92 -0.99 3.27 22.31
N ASN A 93 -1.53 4.43 22.68
CA ASN A 93 -1.70 5.57 21.78
C ASN A 93 -0.43 6.43 21.79
N LEU A 94 -0.24 7.27 20.78
CA LEU A 94 0.74 8.36 20.78
C LEU A 94 -0.02 9.67 20.62
N VAL A 95 0.16 10.63 21.52
CA VAL A 95 -0.44 11.96 21.38
C VAL A 95 0.48 13.02 21.96
N ARG A 96 0.72 14.09 21.20
CA ARG A 96 1.64 15.19 21.59
C ARG A 96 3.07 14.72 21.94
N GLY A 97 3.52 13.64 21.31
CA GLY A 97 4.84 13.05 21.57
C GLY A 97 4.92 12.10 22.77
N GLU A 98 3.83 11.86 23.50
CA GLU A 98 3.79 10.94 24.63
C GLU A 98 3.02 9.67 24.30
N TRP A 99 3.59 8.51 24.67
CA TRP A 99 2.90 7.23 24.61
C TRP A 99 1.93 7.09 25.78
N THR A 100 0.64 6.93 25.51
CA THR A 100 -0.43 6.94 26.52
C THR A 100 -1.24 5.64 26.50
N GLY A 101 -1.43 5.05 27.67
CA GLY A 101 -2.39 3.97 27.89
C GLY A 101 -3.83 4.51 28.00
N SER A 102 -4.77 3.62 28.28
CA SER A 102 -6.16 3.96 28.59
C SER A 102 -6.58 3.20 29.85
N SER A 103 -7.56 3.74 30.59
CA SER A 103 -8.24 2.98 31.66
C SER A 103 -9.16 1.89 31.10
N LYS A 104 -9.51 1.98 29.81
CA LYS A 104 -10.36 1.03 29.10
C LYS A 104 -9.56 0.30 28.03
N TRP A 105 -9.59 -1.03 28.10
CA TRP A 105 -8.85 -1.91 27.20
C TRP A 105 -9.81 -2.70 26.32
N ASN A 106 -9.67 -2.58 25.00
CA ASN A 106 -10.29 -3.52 24.07
C ASN A 106 -9.42 -4.79 24.03
N THR A 107 -10.04 -5.95 24.22
CA THR A 107 -9.35 -7.24 24.21
C THR A 107 -9.50 -7.88 22.85
N ILE A 108 -8.39 -8.02 22.13
CA ILE A 108 -8.34 -8.69 20.84
C ILE A 108 -8.12 -10.18 21.07
N LEU A 109 -8.87 -11.01 20.36
CA LEU A 109 -8.74 -12.47 20.41
C LEU A 109 -7.76 -12.94 19.32
N GLY A 110 -6.94 -13.93 19.65
CA GLY A 110 -6.01 -14.57 18.72
C GLY A 110 -6.76 -15.23 17.57
N PRO A 111 -6.55 -14.85 16.30
CA PRO A 111 -7.33 -15.39 15.19
C PRO A 111 -7.27 -16.91 15.00
N LEU A 112 -6.23 -17.56 15.53
CA LEU A 112 -6.00 -19.01 15.37
C LEU A 112 -6.55 -19.86 16.53
N ASN A 113 -6.78 -19.26 17.71
CA ASN A 113 -7.06 -20.00 18.96
C ASN A 113 -8.06 -19.32 19.93
N GLY A 114 -8.47 -18.08 19.67
CA GLY A 114 -9.39 -17.33 20.53
C GLY A 114 -8.81 -16.79 21.83
N GLU A 115 -7.50 -16.91 22.06
CA GLU A 115 -6.87 -16.39 23.28
C GLU A 115 -6.89 -14.86 23.35
N SER A 116 -7.18 -14.30 24.52
CA SER A 116 -7.09 -12.87 24.82
C SER A 116 -5.64 -12.38 24.87
N PHE A 117 -4.99 -12.32 23.70
CA PHE A 117 -3.54 -12.15 23.54
C PHE A 117 -3.05 -10.71 23.35
N ILE A 118 -3.94 -9.75 23.05
CA ILE A 118 -3.58 -8.32 22.93
C ILE A 118 -4.66 -7.48 23.62
N LYS A 119 -4.22 -6.49 24.40
CA LYS A 119 -5.06 -5.42 24.94
C LYS A 119 -4.72 -4.12 24.24
N VAL A 120 -5.72 -3.42 23.71
CA VAL A 120 -5.54 -2.14 23.02
C VAL A 120 -6.13 -1.03 23.89
N ALA A 121 -5.33 0.01 24.15
CA ALA A 121 -5.75 1.19 24.89
C ALA A 121 -6.71 2.05 24.06
N GLU A 122 -7.97 1.66 23.96
CA GLU A 122 -8.94 2.41 23.15
C GLU A 122 -9.33 3.73 23.82
N VAL A 123 -9.31 4.78 23.00
CA VAL A 123 -9.80 6.13 23.31
C VAL A 123 -11.32 6.14 23.13
N GLU A 124 -12.03 6.65 24.14
CA GLU A 124 -13.48 6.88 24.08
C GLU A 124 -13.81 8.28 23.53
N GLU A 125 -15.06 8.51 23.16
CA GLU A 125 -15.57 9.80 22.65
C GLU A 125 -15.29 11.03 23.54
N THR A 126 -15.03 10.84 24.84
CA THR A 126 -14.65 11.91 25.78
C THR A 126 -13.14 12.15 25.84
N GLY A 127 -12.33 11.18 25.38
CA GLY A 127 -10.87 11.20 25.42
C GLY A 127 -10.19 11.69 24.13
N ILE A 128 -10.95 12.14 23.13
CA ILE A 128 -10.40 12.60 21.83
C ILE A 128 -9.76 13.99 21.87
N GLN A 129 -10.09 14.81 22.88
CA GLN A 129 -9.67 16.22 22.94
C GLN A 129 -8.15 16.45 22.89
N PRO A 130 -7.29 15.61 23.51
CA PRO A 130 -5.83 15.70 23.34
C PRO A 130 -5.36 15.67 21.89
N PHE A 131 -6.02 14.88 21.03
CA PHE A 131 -5.73 14.73 19.60
C PHE A 131 -6.26 15.90 18.77
N VAL A 132 -7.48 16.38 19.06
CA VAL A 132 -8.07 17.60 18.44
C VAL A 132 -7.12 18.79 18.60
N GLU A 133 -6.63 18.99 19.83
CA GLU A 133 -5.66 20.03 20.17
C GLU A 133 -4.23 19.76 19.65
N SER A 134 -3.85 18.50 19.43
CA SER A 134 -2.54 18.15 18.84
C SER A 134 -2.50 18.43 17.34
N LEU A 135 -3.61 18.17 16.63
CA LEU A 135 -3.81 18.52 15.23
C LEU A 135 -3.91 20.04 15.02
N SER A 136 -4.62 20.77 15.89
CA SER A 136 -4.81 22.23 15.73
C SER A 136 -3.50 23.04 15.84
N LYS A 137 -2.46 22.48 16.48
CA LYS A 137 -1.09 23.03 16.45
C LYS A 137 -0.48 23.04 15.05
N CYS A 138 -0.94 22.21 14.10
CA CYS A 138 -0.48 22.26 12.73
C CYS A 138 -1.25 23.32 11.92
N PRO A 139 -0.60 24.39 11.45
CA PRO A 139 -1.25 25.39 10.61
C PRO A 139 -1.55 24.84 9.21
N LYS A 140 -2.50 25.48 8.51
CA LYS A 140 -2.93 25.13 7.12
C LYS A 140 -1.81 25.23 6.08
N HIS A 141 -0.66 25.81 6.42
CA HIS A 141 0.55 25.87 5.59
C HIS A 141 1.60 24.81 6.00
N GLY A 142 1.18 23.77 6.72
CA GLY A 142 1.99 22.62 7.11
C GLY A 142 3.02 22.87 8.21
N LEU A 143 3.62 21.77 8.67
CA LEU A 143 4.85 21.75 9.48
C LEU A 143 6.01 22.36 8.68
N HIS A 144 6.11 22.00 7.41
CA HIS A 144 7.00 22.59 6.41
C HIS A 144 6.30 22.71 5.04
N ASN A 145 6.87 23.49 4.13
CA ASN A 145 6.43 23.66 2.74
C ASN A 145 7.63 24.19 1.91
N PRO A 146 7.52 24.38 0.58
CA PRO A 146 8.66 24.79 -0.27
C PRO A 146 9.38 26.09 0.16
N PHE A 147 8.74 26.94 0.96
CA PHE A 147 9.31 28.21 1.47
C PHE A 147 9.55 28.24 2.98
N LYS A 148 9.18 27.18 3.72
CA LYS A 148 9.17 27.20 5.19
C LYS A 148 9.66 25.86 5.75
N ALA A 149 10.72 25.93 6.57
CA ALA A 149 11.39 24.76 7.13
C ALA A 149 11.78 23.69 6.07
N PRO A 150 12.36 24.06 4.89
CA PRO A 150 12.66 23.11 3.83
C PRO A 150 13.73 22.08 4.22
N GLU A 151 14.53 22.33 5.26
CA GLU A 151 15.42 21.34 5.87
C GLU A 151 14.69 20.09 6.36
N ARG A 152 13.39 20.18 6.66
CA ARG A 152 12.58 19.02 7.03
C ARG A 152 12.38 18.02 5.90
N TYR A 153 12.44 18.44 4.63
CA TYR A 153 12.45 17.49 3.51
C TYR A 153 13.70 16.59 3.57
N LEU A 154 14.87 17.15 3.92
CA LEU A 154 16.10 16.37 4.12
C LEU A 154 16.01 15.45 5.33
N MET A 155 15.55 15.97 6.47
CA MET A 155 15.38 15.19 7.69
C MET A 155 14.49 13.95 7.44
N LEU A 156 13.40 14.08 6.68
CA LEU A 156 12.54 12.95 6.33
C LEU A 156 13.22 11.97 5.37
N GLY A 157 14.10 12.44 4.48
CA GLY A 157 14.99 11.57 3.68
C GLY A 157 15.99 10.78 4.55
N ASP A 158 16.53 11.40 5.59
CA ASP A 158 17.42 10.77 6.58
C ASP A 158 16.68 9.74 7.45
N VAL A 159 15.43 10.03 7.85
CA VAL A 159 14.57 9.05 8.54
C VAL A 159 14.28 7.86 7.62
N SER A 160 13.97 8.11 6.35
CA SER A 160 13.63 7.07 5.38
C SER A 160 14.79 6.10 5.12
N VAL A 161 16.02 6.61 4.92
CA VAL A 161 17.18 5.73 4.70
C VAL A 161 17.53 4.89 5.94
N LYS A 162 17.38 5.44 7.16
CA LYS A 162 17.60 4.70 8.41
C LYS A 162 16.52 3.63 8.62
N ALA A 163 15.24 3.98 8.41
CA ALA A 163 14.13 3.06 8.57
C ALA A 163 14.16 1.93 7.52
N ALA A 164 14.49 2.25 6.27
CA ALA A 164 14.78 1.27 5.23
C ALA A 164 15.91 0.31 5.63
N HIS A 165 17.02 0.85 6.13
CA HIS A 165 18.12 0.03 6.63
C HIS A 165 17.69 -0.87 7.79
N MET A 166 16.95 -0.35 8.77
CA MET A 166 16.44 -1.14 9.89
C MET A 166 15.52 -2.27 9.43
N LEU A 167 14.55 -2.02 8.54
CA LEU A 167 13.69 -3.07 7.97
C LEU A 167 14.48 -4.10 7.14
N SER A 168 15.60 -3.71 6.51
CA SER A 168 16.47 -4.65 5.78
C SER A 168 17.26 -5.61 6.69
N LEU A 169 17.34 -5.36 8.00
CA LEU A 169 18.02 -6.25 8.94
C LEU A 169 17.18 -7.52 9.14
N PRO A 170 17.74 -8.74 8.94
CA PRO A 170 16.96 -9.97 8.98
C PRO A 170 16.12 -10.18 10.26
N LYS A 171 16.64 -9.78 11.43
CA LYS A 171 15.91 -9.88 12.71
C LYS A 171 14.73 -8.91 12.81
N VAL A 172 14.82 -7.73 12.22
CA VAL A 172 13.75 -6.73 12.21
C VAL A 172 12.69 -7.15 11.19
N SER A 173 13.11 -7.60 10.01
CA SER A 173 12.20 -8.16 9.01
C SER A 173 11.42 -9.36 9.55
N ASP A 174 12.10 -10.37 10.12
CA ASP A 174 11.47 -11.54 10.73
C ASP A 174 10.50 -11.18 11.87
N PHE A 175 10.87 -10.21 12.72
CA PHE A 175 10.00 -9.68 13.77
C PHE A 175 8.69 -9.11 13.21
N PHE A 176 8.76 -8.22 12.22
CA PHE A 176 7.56 -7.66 11.61
C PHE A 176 6.77 -8.73 10.84
N CYS A 177 7.43 -9.64 10.12
CA CYS A 177 6.77 -10.75 9.43
C CYS A 177 5.93 -11.57 10.41
N LYS A 178 6.54 -12.04 11.50
CA LYS A 178 5.84 -12.84 12.53
C LYS A 178 4.74 -12.03 13.20
N LEU A 179 4.99 -10.77 13.59
CA LEU A 179 3.98 -9.93 14.23
C LEU A 179 2.75 -9.72 13.33
N ILE A 180 2.97 -9.49 12.02
CA ILE A 180 1.90 -9.45 11.01
C ILE A 180 1.13 -10.77 10.99
N GLN A 181 1.81 -11.93 10.92
CA GLN A 181 1.13 -13.23 10.91
C GLN A 181 0.29 -13.49 12.17
N ARG A 182 0.69 -12.97 13.34
CA ARG A 182 -0.07 -13.12 14.60
C ARG A 182 -1.43 -12.40 14.58
N VAL A 183 -1.55 -11.29 13.86
CA VAL A 183 -2.73 -10.40 13.91
C VAL A 183 -3.52 -10.34 12.59
N ALA A 184 -2.85 -10.52 11.46
CA ALA A 184 -3.43 -10.60 10.12
C ALA A 184 -2.93 -11.90 9.45
N PRO A 185 -3.52 -13.07 9.79
CA PRO A 185 -3.00 -14.37 9.40
C PRO A 185 -2.81 -14.53 7.89
N LYS A 186 -1.55 -14.72 7.50
CA LYS A 186 -1.09 -14.92 6.12
C LYS A 186 0.20 -15.73 6.16
N SER A 187 0.61 -16.34 5.05
CA SER A 187 1.89 -17.06 5.01
C SER A 187 3.08 -16.13 5.23
N TYR A 188 4.20 -16.67 5.73
CA TYR A 188 5.39 -15.86 6.04
C TYR A 188 5.87 -15.08 4.81
N GLN A 189 5.78 -15.66 3.61
CA GLN A 189 6.16 -15.01 2.35
C GLN A 189 5.24 -13.83 1.99
N GLN A 190 3.95 -13.86 2.36
CA GLN A 190 3.05 -12.71 2.17
C GLN A 190 3.36 -11.60 3.18
N ALA A 191 3.63 -11.93 4.45
CA ALA A 191 4.04 -10.96 5.46
C ALA A 191 5.42 -10.33 5.13
N HIS A 192 6.37 -11.14 4.63
CA HIS A 192 7.65 -10.66 4.12
C HIS A 192 7.50 -9.80 2.88
N GLY A 193 6.54 -10.10 1.98
CA GLY A 193 6.21 -9.22 0.86
C GLY A 193 5.84 -7.81 1.32
N GLU A 194 4.99 -7.72 2.34
CA GLU A 194 4.54 -6.46 2.95
C GLU A 194 5.70 -5.66 3.58
N VAL A 195 6.57 -6.34 4.34
CA VAL A 195 7.81 -5.73 4.90
C VAL A 195 8.75 -5.27 3.79
N TYR A 196 8.92 -6.07 2.74
CA TYR A 196 9.81 -5.78 1.61
C TYR A 196 9.33 -4.58 0.78
N VAL A 197 8.03 -4.50 0.47
CA VAL A 197 7.44 -3.32 -0.21
C VAL A 197 7.61 -2.07 0.66
N THR A 198 7.37 -2.18 1.97
CA THR A 198 7.58 -1.08 2.93
C THR A 198 9.05 -0.62 2.97
N GLN A 199 10.00 -1.56 3.04
CA GLN A 199 11.43 -1.28 2.96
C GLN A 199 11.79 -0.55 1.66
N LYS A 200 11.36 -1.07 0.51
CA LYS A 200 11.70 -0.52 -0.81
C LYS A 200 11.04 0.82 -1.08
N PHE A 201 9.87 1.07 -0.49
CA PHE A 201 9.25 2.39 -0.50
C PHE A 201 10.12 3.40 0.25
N LEU A 202 10.61 3.06 1.45
CA LEU A 202 11.49 3.94 2.21
C LEU A 202 12.84 4.18 1.51
N GLU A 203 13.39 3.17 0.79
CA GLU A 203 14.56 3.36 -0.08
C GLU A 203 14.31 4.37 -1.20
N ASN A 204 13.12 4.32 -1.85
CA ASN A 204 12.75 5.28 -2.91
C ASN A 204 12.71 6.74 -2.42
N PHE A 205 12.53 6.96 -1.11
CA PHE A 205 12.44 8.29 -0.49
C PHE A 205 13.65 8.63 0.40
N ALA A 206 14.80 8.02 0.15
CA ALA A 206 16.07 8.41 0.77
C ALA A 206 16.66 9.71 0.18
N GLY A 207 17.46 10.43 0.97
CA GLY A 207 18.18 11.63 0.52
C GLY A 207 17.26 12.74 -0.01
N ASP A 208 17.62 13.34 -1.15
CA ASP A 208 16.84 14.44 -1.75
C ASP A 208 15.51 14.00 -2.40
N GLN A 209 15.15 12.71 -2.41
CA GLN A 209 13.89 12.27 -3.05
C GLN A 209 12.64 12.88 -2.40
N VAL A 210 12.65 13.07 -1.08
CA VAL A 210 11.58 13.79 -0.37
C VAL A 210 11.56 15.28 -0.77
N ARG A 211 12.72 15.90 -1.00
CA ARG A 211 12.82 17.27 -1.55
C ARG A 211 12.26 17.32 -2.98
N PHE A 212 12.47 16.30 -3.80
CA PHE A 212 11.98 16.24 -5.17
C PHE A 212 10.45 16.06 -5.27
N LEU A 213 9.79 15.51 -4.25
CA LEU A 213 8.31 15.55 -4.15
C LEU A 213 7.77 16.99 -4.09
N ALA A 214 8.53 17.92 -3.52
CA ALA A 214 8.19 19.34 -3.38
C ALA A 214 8.54 20.19 -4.63
N ARG A 215 8.99 19.57 -5.72
CA ARG A 215 9.35 20.25 -6.97
C ARG A 215 8.17 21.08 -7.52
N SER A 216 8.44 22.34 -7.85
CA SER A 216 7.54 23.26 -8.55
C SER A 216 7.81 23.34 -10.05
N PHE A 217 6.94 24.07 -10.75
CA PHE A 217 7.18 24.59 -12.10
C PHE A 217 6.95 26.11 -12.10
N ALA A 218 7.43 26.81 -13.14
CA ALA A 218 7.21 28.24 -13.31
C ALA A 218 7.02 28.59 -14.80
N VAL A 219 6.26 29.65 -15.07
CA VAL A 219 5.93 30.14 -16.41
C VAL A 219 6.20 31.64 -16.48
N PRO A 220 6.88 32.16 -17.52
CA PRO A 220 7.03 33.60 -17.74
C PRO A 220 5.68 34.32 -17.84
N GLY A 221 5.57 35.50 -17.25
CA GLY A 221 4.38 36.34 -17.36
C GLY A 221 4.34 37.19 -18.62
N ASN A 222 3.38 38.11 -18.68
CA ASN A 222 3.11 38.97 -19.84
C ASN A 222 4.11 40.11 -20.02
N HIS A 223 4.85 40.48 -18.96
CA HIS A 223 5.76 41.62 -18.94
C HIS A 223 6.96 41.38 -18.00
N LEU A 224 7.99 42.22 -18.13
CA LEU A 224 9.19 42.14 -17.29
C LEU A 224 8.83 42.27 -15.80
N GLY A 225 9.37 41.37 -14.97
CA GLY A 225 9.04 41.30 -13.55
C GLY A 225 7.88 40.37 -13.21
N GLN A 226 7.13 39.88 -14.20
CA GLN A 226 6.03 38.95 -13.98
C GLN A 226 6.44 37.48 -14.23
N GLN A 227 6.13 36.60 -13.28
CA GLN A 227 6.31 35.15 -13.40
C GLN A 227 5.32 34.39 -12.51
N SER A 228 4.66 33.37 -13.06
CA SER A 228 3.80 32.46 -12.28
C SER A 228 4.57 31.21 -11.86
N HIS A 229 4.25 30.64 -10.69
CA HIS A 229 4.89 29.45 -10.12
C HIS A 229 3.84 28.53 -9.48
N GLY A 230 3.80 27.28 -9.94
CA GLY A 230 2.93 26.24 -9.39
C GLY A 230 3.65 25.35 -8.38
N PHE A 231 3.24 25.42 -7.12
CA PHE A 231 3.81 24.63 -6.02
C PHE A 231 2.91 23.47 -5.58
N ARG A 232 3.52 22.44 -4.98
CA ARG A 232 2.82 21.47 -4.14
C ARG A 232 2.74 22.03 -2.72
N TRP A 233 1.54 22.09 -2.16
CA TRP A 233 1.29 22.70 -0.85
C TRP A 233 0.63 21.70 0.11
N PRO A 234 1.07 21.62 1.39
CA PRO A 234 0.41 20.79 2.40
C PRO A 234 -1.03 21.21 2.66
N TYR A 235 -1.84 20.26 3.13
CA TYR A 235 -3.15 20.52 3.71
C TYR A 235 -3.06 21.04 5.15
N GLY A 236 -2.03 20.63 5.89
CA GLY A 236 -1.81 20.97 7.30
C GLY A 236 -2.21 19.81 8.22
N PRO A 237 -3.23 19.96 9.09
CA PRO A 237 -3.74 18.85 9.90
C PRO A 237 -4.51 17.86 9.01
N THR A 238 -4.16 16.58 9.10
CA THR A 238 -4.74 15.50 8.29
C THR A 238 -5.08 14.27 9.14
N ALA A 239 -5.85 13.34 8.60
CA ALA A 239 -6.14 12.06 9.22
C ALA A 239 -5.89 10.89 8.26
N ILE A 240 -5.51 9.74 8.81
CA ILE A 240 -5.25 8.49 8.09
C ILE A 240 -5.98 7.37 8.82
N ILE A 241 -6.81 6.61 8.10
CA ILE A 241 -7.55 5.45 8.62
C ILE A 241 -7.25 4.25 7.72
N THR A 242 -6.75 3.16 8.29
CA THR A 242 -6.34 1.95 7.53
C THR A 242 -6.98 0.67 8.07
N PRO A 243 -7.16 -0.36 7.21
CA PRO A 243 -7.85 -1.60 7.54
C PRO A 243 -6.94 -2.59 8.28
N PHE A 244 -7.44 -3.82 8.45
CA PHE A 244 -6.73 -4.88 9.16
C PHE A 244 -5.69 -5.64 8.30
N ASN A 245 -5.87 -5.70 6.99
CA ASN A 245 -5.29 -6.78 6.17
C ASN A 245 -3.83 -6.54 5.74
N PHE A 246 -3.39 -5.28 5.64
CA PHE A 246 -1.98 -4.91 5.48
C PHE A 246 -1.60 -3.88 6.57
N PRO A 247 -1.30 -4.38 7.80
CA PRO A 247 -1.13 -3.53 8.98
C PRO A 247 0.19 -2.77 9.06
N LEU A 248 1.12 -2.99 8.11
CA LEU A 248 2.37 -2.25 7.98
C LEU A 248 2.39 -1.40 6.70
N GLU A 249 2.16 -2.03 5.53
CA GLU A 249 2.40 -1.36 4.24
C GLU A 249 1.48 -0.16 4.01
N ILE A 250 0.16 -0.35 4.11
CA ILE A 250 -0.81 0.74 3.91
C ILE A 250 -0.58 1.91 4.89
N PRO A 251 -0.49 1.70 6.23
CA PRO A 251 -0.31 2.81 7.16
C PRO A 251 1.07 3.47 7.04
N VAL A 252 2.16 2.75 6.78
CA VAL A 252 3.49 3.39 6.62
C VAL A 252 3.55 4.22 5.35
N LEU A 253 3.13 3.68 4.20
CA LEU A 253 3.23 4.39 2.92
C LEU A 253 2.40 5.68 2.94
N GLN A 254 1.19 5.65 3.54
CA GLN A 254 0.36 6.85 3.69
C GLN A 254 0.85 7.81 4.78
N LEU A 255 1.33 7.32 5.93
CA LEU A 255 1.91 8.16 6.98
C LEU A 255 3.09 8.96 6.46
N MET A 256 4.06 8.27 5.84
CA MET A 256 5.25 8.90 5.31
C MET A 256 4.91 9.86 4.17
N GLY A 257 3.99 9.49 3.27
CA GLY A 257 3.48 10.41 2.25
C GLY A 257 2.87 11.70 2.81
N ALA A 258 2.07 11.61 3.88
CA ALA A 258 1.50 12.78 4.55
C ALA A 258 2.60 13.68 5.15
N LEU A 259 3.55 13.08 5.86
CA LEU A 259 4.69 13.77 6.47
C LEU A 259 5.60 14.43 5.42
N TYR A 260 5.96 13.71 4.35
CA TYR A 260 6.81 14.20 3.25
C TYR A 260 6.27 15.48 2.62
N MET A 261 4.95 15.60 2.45
CA MET A 261 4.36 16.80 1.87
C MET A 261 4.15 17.95 2.87
N GLY A 262 4.48 17.75 4.15
CA GLY A 262 4.44 18.78 5.19
C GLY A 262 3.21 18.77 6.09
N ASN A 263 2.41 17.71 6.09
CA ASN A 263 1.23 17.58 6.94
C ASN A 263 1.57 17.06 8.35
N LYS A 264 0.65 17.26 9.29
CA LYS A 264 0.60 16.53 10.56
C LYS A 264 -0.59 15.57 10.55
N PRO A 265 -0.37 14.25 10.40
CA PRO A 265 -1.43 13.26 10.44
C PRO A 265 -1.75 12.79 11.87
N VAL A 266 -3.03 12.54 12.13
CA VAL A 266 -3.47 11.53 13.10
C VAL A 266 -3.67 10.19 12.37
N LEU A 267 -3.07 9.12 12.87
CA LEU A 267 -3.13 7.79 12.27
C LEU A 267 -3.96 6.84 13.14
N LYS A 268 -4.94 6.18 12.52
CA LYS A 268 -5.76 5.12 13.12
C LYS A 268 -5.69 3.85 12.27
N VAL A 269 -5.19 2.77 12.86
CA VAL A 269 -5.21 1.42 12.27
C VAL A 269 -6.39 0.65 12.87
N ASP A 270 -6.86 -0.44 12.25
CA ASP A 270 -7.82 -1.35 12.88
C ASP A 270 -7.22 -1.92 14.19
N SER A 271 -7.98 -1.84 15.29
CA SER A 271 -7.54 -2.26 16.63
C SER A 271 -7.10 -3.74 16.68
N LYS A 272 -7.57 -4.59 15.77
CA LYS A 272 -7.13 -6.00 15.68
C LYS A 272 -5.64 -6.15 15.40
N VAL A 273 -5.03 -5.17 14.72
CA VAL A 273 -3.68 -5.29 14.12
C VAL A 273 -2.76 -4.10 14.40
N CYS A 274 -3.28 -3.07 15.06
CA CYS A 274 -2.61 -1.79 15.33
C CYS A 274 -1.25 -1.91 16.02
N ILE A 275 -1.00 -3.02 16.75
CA ILE A 275 0.30 -3.36 17.34
C ILE A 275 1.45 -3.28 16.34
N VAL A 276 1.25 -3.70 15.07
CA VAL A 276 2.30 -3.68 14.04
C VAL A 276 2.76 -2.25 13.79
N MET A 277 1.81 -1.32 13.64
CA MET A 277 2.11 0.08 13.38
C MET A 277 2.64 0.81 14.62
N GLU A 278 2.23 0.41 15.83
CA GLU A 278 2.82 0.90 17.06
C GLU A 278 4.34 0.60 17.12
N GLN A 279 4.73 -0.65 16.85
CA GLN A 279 6.14 -1.03 16.81
C GLN A 279 6.90 -0.32 15.67
N MET A 280 6.25 -0.09 14.52
CA MET A 280 6.85 0.67 13.42
C MET A 280 7.03 2.16 13.74
N LEU A 281 6.09 2.79 14.46
CA LEU A 281 6.26 4.15 14.96
C LEU A 281 7.44 4.25 15.95
N ARG A 282 7.61 3.26 16.84
CA ARG A 282 8.78 3.19 17.73
C ARG A 282 10.09 3.08 16.94
N LEU A 283 10.13 2.27 15.87
CA LEU A 283 11.28 2.19 14.95
C LEU A 283 11.53 3.53 14.23
N LEU A 284 10.48 4.20 13.73
CA LEU A 284 10.59 5.50 13.06
C LEU A 284 11.14 6.58 14.01
N HIS A 285 10.71 6.59 15.27
CA HIS A 285 11.27 7.49 16.30
C HIS A 285 12.76 7.18 16.58
N GLU A 286 13.16 5.91 16.67
CA GLU A 286 14.58 5.52 16.78
C GLU A 286 15.39 5.97 15.54
N CYS A 287 14.77 5.99 14.36
CA CYS A 287 15.37 6.54 13.14
C CYS A 287 15.41 8.08 13.10
N GLY A 288 14.77 8.76 14.04
CA GLY A 288 14.78 10.22 14.17
C GLY A 288 13.53 10.96 13.68
N LEU A 289 12.40 10.25 13.46
CA LEU A 289 11.11 10.92 13.28
C LEU A 289 10.75 11.68 14.57
N PRO A 290 10.46 13.00 14.52
CA PRO A 290 10.02 13.74 15.70
C PRO A 290 8.68 13.22 16.22
N VAL A 291 8.63 12.88 17.50
CA VAL A 291 7.45 12.27 18.16
C VAL A 291 6.18 13.15 18.13
N GLU A 292 6.32 14.47 17.92
CA GLU A 292 5.20 15.41 17.81
C GLU A 292 4.63 15.56 16.40
N ASP A 293 5.30 15.02 15.36
CA ASP A 293 4.91 15.18 13.96
C ASP A 293 3.70 14.29 13.57
N VAL A 294 3.39 13.27 14.38
CA VAL A 294 2.28 12.33 14.19
C VAL A 294 1.60 12.04 15.53
N ASP A 295 0.27 11.90 15.53
CA ASP A 295 -0.46 11.29 16.64
C ASP A 295 -0.99 9.90 16.17
N PHE A 296 -1.00 8.90 17.06
CA PHE A 296 -1.50 7.54 16.78
C PHE A 296 -2.64 7.22 17.74
N ILE A 297 -3.83 6.94 17.19
CA ILE A 297 -5.05 6.71 17.97
C ILE A 297 -5.63 5.32 17.71
N ASN A 298 -5.82 4.59 18.81
CA ASN A 298 -6.65 3.39 18.84
C ASN A 298 -8.05 3.80 19.29
N ALA A 299 -9.02 3.64 18.40
CA ALA A 299 -10.41 4.03 18.64
C ALA A 299 -11.34 3.18 17.78
N ASP A 300 -12.58 3.03 18.22
CA ASP A 300 -13.65 2.45 17.42
C ASP A 300 -14.06 3.40 16.27
N GLY A 301 -14.87 2.90 15.34
CA GLY A 301 -15.31 3.69 14.19
C GLY A 301 -16.12 4.92 14.58
N LYS A 302 -16.91 4.85 15.67
CA LYS A 302 -17.74 5.96 16.15
C LYS A 302 -16.89 7.09 16.72
N THR A 303 -15.94 6.76 17.59
CA THR A 303 -15.03 7.72 18.22
C THR A 303 -14.11 8.38 17.20
N MET A 304 -13.58 7.60 16.24
CA MET A 304 -12.79 8.18 15.15
C MET A 304 -13.63 9.13 14.28
N ASN A 305 -14.89 8.78 13.96
CA ASN A 305 -15.79 9.66 13.22
C ASN A 305 -16.10 10.96 13.98
N LYS A 306 -16.21 10.90 15.31
CA LYS A 306 -16.38 12.09 16.17
C LYS A 306 -15.13 12.98 16.13
N LEU A 307 -13.94 12.40 16.29
CA LEU A 307 -12.66 13.11 16.17
C LEU A 307 -12.54 13.82 14.81
N LEU A 308 -12.87 13.14 13.71
CA LEU A 308 -12.86 13.73 12.37
C LEU A 308 -13.79 14.95 12.25
N LEU A 309 -14.98 14.91 12.85
CA LEU A 309 -15.93 16.04 12.81
C LEU A 309 -15.49 17.22 13.68
N GLU A 310 -14.90 16.96 14.86
CA GLU A 310 -14.47 18.00 15.80
C GLU A 310 -13.11 18.62 15.42
N ALA A 311 -12.12 17.80 15.05
CA ALA A 311 -10.81 18.28 14.59
C ALA A 311 -10.86 18.88 13.18
N ASN A 312 -11.85 18.51 12.38
CA ASN A 312 -12.08 18.97 11.00
C ASN A 312 -10.79 18.98 10.14
N PRO A 313 -10.12 17.83 9.97
CA PRO A 313 -8.88 17.74 9.21
C PRO A 313 -9.07 18.22 7.77
N ARG A 314 -8.00 18.79 7.21
CA ARG A 314 -8.01 19.44 5.90
C ARG A 314 -8.01 18.42 4.75
N MET A 315 -7.49 17.22 5.01
CA MET A 315 -7.62 16.03 4.17
C MET A 315 -7.66 14.79 5.08
N THR A 316 -8.45 13.79 4.70
CA THR A 316 -8.45 12.45 5.32
C THR A 316 -8.12 11.42 4.25
N LEU A 317 -7.26 10.45 4.54
CA LEU A 317 -7.15 9.21 3.76
C LEU A 317 -7.91 8.13 4.52
N PHE A 318 -8.86 7.48 3.84
CA PHE A 318 -9.51 6.27 4.34
C PHE A 318 -9.25 5.11 3.39
N THR A 319 -8.80 4.00 3.96
CA THR A 319 -8.75 2.70 3.29
C THR A 319 -9.63 1.70 4.04
N GLY A 320 -10.51 1.00 3.34
CA GLY A 320 -11.42 0.01 3.94
C GLY A 320 -12.72 -0.20 3.15
N SER A 321 -13.79 -0.66 3.80
CA SER A 321 -15.04 -0.97 3.08
C SER A 321 -15.76 0.27 2.52
N SER A 322 -16.30 0.14 1.30
CA SER A 322 -17.00 1.21 0.56
C SER A 322 -18.13 1.86 1.37
N ARG A 323 -18.91 1.06 2.13
CA ARG A 323 -19.94 1.56 3.07
C ARG A 323 -19.42 2.59 4.08
N VAL A 324 -18.18 2.45 4.55
CA VAL A 324 -17.56 3.42 5.48
C VAL A 324 -16.92 4.57 4.71
N ALA A 325 -16.34 4.30 3.54
CA ALA A 325 -15.79 5.30 2.63
C ALA A 325 -16.84 6.36 2.25
N ASP A 326 -18.03 5.94 1.81
CA ASP A 326 -19.12 6.85 1.44
C ASP A 326 -19.68 7.63 2.62
N LYS A 327 -19.85 6.97 3.78
CA LYS A 327 -20.25 7.67 5.01
C LYS A 327 -19.26 8.78 5.37
N LEU A 328 -17.96 8.48 5.33
CA LEU A 328 -16.92 9.48 5.64
C LEU A 328 -16.84 10.56 4.57
N ALA A 329 -17.04 10.23 3.29
CA ALA A 329 -17.09 11.22 2.21
C ALA A 329 -18.26 12.20 2.37
N PHE A 330 -19.42 11.72 2.81
CA PHE A 330 -20.57 12.55 3.16
C PHE A 330 -20.28 13.43 4.38
N ASP A 331 -19.89 12.84 5.52
CA ASP A 331 -19.62 13.56 6.78
C ASP A 331 -18.53 14.64 6.60
N LEU A 332 -17.46 14.33 5.87
CA LEU A 332 -16.35 15.24 5.58
C LEU A 332 -16.62 16.16 4.37
N LYS A 333 -17.78 16.09 3.72
CA LYS A 333 -18.15 16.92 2.55
C LYS A 333 -17.07 16.87 1.46
N GLY A 334 -16.63 15.66 1.11
CA GLY A 334 -15.62 15.41 0.08
C GLY A 334 -14.17 15.74 0.45
N ARG A 335 -13.84 16.13 1.70
CA ARG A 335 -12.44 16.33 2.16
C ARG A 335 -11.73 15.01 2.47
N ILE A 336 -11.78 14.07 1.52
CA ILE A 336 -11.32 12.71 1.68
C ILE A 336 -10.63 12.19 0.40
N LYS A 337 -9.68 11.28 0.60
CA LYS A 337 -9.13 10.39 -0.41
C LYS A 337 -9.42 8.94 -0.01
N LEU A 338 -9.82 8.12 -0.99
CA LEU A 338 -10.39 6.80 -0.79
C LEU A 338 -9.63 5.72 -1.55
N GLU A 339 -9.28 4.64 -0.86
CA GLU A 339 -9.01 3.35 -1.48
C GLU A 339 -9.97 2.35 -0.81
N ASP A 340 -11.10 2.10 -1.48
CA ASP A 340 -12.19 1.31 -0.92
C ASP A 340 -12.34 -0.08 -1.56
N ALA A 341 -13.49 -0.72 -1.37
CA ALA A 341 -13.70 -2.13 -1.71
C ALA A 341 -13.45 -2.44 -3.20
N GLY A 342 -12.99 -3.67 -3.47
CA GLY A 342 -12.75 -4.18 -4.82
C GLY A 342 -13.71 -5.31 -5.19
N PHE A 343 -14.11 -5.37 -6.45
CA PHE A 343 -14.60 -6.62 -7.04
C PHE A 343 -13.74 -6.93 -8.28
N ASP A 344 -12.50 -7.34 -8.02
CA ASP A 344 -11.49 -7.42 -9.07
C ASP A 344 -11.73 -8.62 -9.99
N TRP A 345 -11.53 -8.37 -11.28
CA TRP A 345 -11.80 -9.32 -12.34
C TRP A 345 -10.53 -9.72 -13.08
N LYS A 346 -10.52 -10.97 -13.55
CA LYS A 346 -9.53 -11.46 -14.53
C LYS A 346 -10.24 -11.96 -15.78
N ILE A 347 -9.83 -11.46 -16.94
CA ILE A 347 -10.23 -11.99 -18.25
C ILE A 347 -9.09 -12.86 -18.78
N LEU A 348 -9.43 -14.06 -19.23
CA LEU A 348 -8.52 -14.93 -19.98
C LEU A 348 -8.89 -14.82 -21.47
N GLY A 349 -7.96 -14.40 -22.31
CA GLY A 349 -8.16 -14.20 -23.75
C GLY A 349 -8.14 -15.50 -24.56
N PRO A 350 -8.33 -15.44 -25.88
CA PRO A 350 -8.50 -16.64 -26.72
C PRO A 350 -7.22 -17.46 -26.91
N ASP A 351 -6.03 -16.88 -26.66
CA ASP A 351 -4.70 -17.40 -26.98
C ASP A 351 -4.05 -18.25 -25.85
N VAL A 352 -4.70 -19.38 -25.52
CA VAL A 352 -4.32 -20.31 -24.44
C VAL A 352 -2.83 -20.72 -24.50
N GLN A 353 -2.06 -20.26 -23.51
CA GLN A 353 -0.61 -20.51 -23.36
C GLN A 353 -0.25 -20.59 -21.86
N GLU A 354 0.87 -21.23 -21.53
CA GLU A 354 1.46 -21.24 -20.16
C GLU A 354 0.44 -21.59 -19.04
N VAL A 355 -0.40 -22.59 -19.27
CA VAL A 355 -1.55 -22.95 -18.40
C VAL A 355 -1.14 -23.13 -16.94
N ASP A 356 -0.04 -23.84 -16.69
CA ASP A 356 0.52 -24.08 -15.35
C ASP A 356 0.86 -22.77 -14.60
N TYR A 357 1.41 -21.77 -15.31
CA TYR A 357 1.73 -20.47 -14.75
C TYR A 357 0.45 -19.66 -14.48
N VAL A 358 -0.50 -19.66 -15.42
CA VAL A 358 -1.77 -18.93 -15.28
C VAL A 358 -2.63 -19.53 -14.15
N ALA A 359 -2.66 -20.87 -14.01
CA ALA A 359 -3.31 -21.55 -12.88
C ALA A 359 -2.70 -21.12 -11.54
N TRP A 360 -1.37 -21.06 -11.45
CA TRP A 360 -0.67 -20.57 -10.26
C TRP A 360 -0.96 -19.11 -9.94
N VAL A 361 -1.01 -18.22 -10.94
CA VAL A 361 -1.38 -16.81 -10.72
C VAL A 361 -2.84 -16.68 -10.30
N CYS A 362 -3.78 -17.44 -10.88
CA CYS A 362 -5.19 -17.46 -10.48
C CYS A 362 -5.39 -17.93 -9.02
N ASP A 363 -4.70 -19.00 -8.61
CA ASP A 363 -4.72 -19.47 -7.22
C ASP A 363 -4.14 -18.42 -6.25
N GLN A 364 -3.01 -17.79 -6.62
CA GLN A 364 -2.38 -16.76 -5.79
C GLN A 364 -3.18 -15.46 -5.68
N ASP A 365 -3.82 -15.01 -6.76
CA ASP A 365 -4.63 -13.80 -6.78
C ASP A 365 -5.95 -13.96 -6.00
N ALA A 366 -6.59 -15.13 -6.08
CA ALA A 366 -7.86 -15.38 -5.38
C ALA A 366 -7.65 -15.76 -3.89
N TYR A 367 -6.58 -16.49 -3.56
CA TYR A 367 -6.52 -17.22 -2.27
C TYR A 367 -5.31 -16.90 -1.39
N ALA A 368 -4.31 -16.14 -1.85
CA ALA A 368 -3.27 -15.67 -0.94
C ALA A 368 -3.85 -14.71 0.13
N CYS A 369 -3.39 -14.84 1.38
CA CYS A 369 -4.00 -14.19 2.55
C CYS A 369 -5.49 -14.58 2.78
N SER A 370 -5.90 -15.76 2.34
CA SER A 370 -7.31 -16.18 2.28
C SER A 370 -8.20 -15.18 1.51
N GLY A 371 -7.72 -14.61 0.40
CA GLY A 371 -8.48 -13.63 -0.39
C GLY A 371 -8.70 -12.27 0.30
N GLN A 372 -8.11 -12.02 1.47
CA GLN A 372 -8.25 -10.76 2.22
C GLN A 372 -7.35 -9.65 1.66
N LYS A 373 -7.48 -9.37 0.36
CA LYS A 373 -6.83 -8.26 -0.33
C LYS A 373 -7.90 -7.47 -1.07
N CYS A 374 -7.81 -6.15 -1.04
CA CYS A 374 -8.61 -5.29 -1.93
C CYS A 374 -8.25 -5.45 -3.43
N SER A 375 -7.23 -6.26 -3.74
CA SER A 375 -6.82 -6.65 -5.11
C SER A 375 -7.03 -8.15 -5.38
N ALA A 376 -7.91 -8.80 -4.62
CA ALA A 376 -8.14 -10.25 -4.74
C ALA A 376 -9.06 -10.56 -5.92
N GLN A 377 -8.65 -11.52 -6.74
CA GLN A 377 -9.44 -12.00 -7.87
C GLN A 377 -10.77 -12.58 -7.38
N SER A 378 -11.83 -11.81 -7.55
CA SER A 378 -13.19 -12.12 -7.12
C SER A 378 -14.00 -12.78 -8.23
N ILE A 379 -13.67 -12.49 -9.51
CA ILE A 379 -14.26 -13.16 -10.67
C ILE A 379 -13.24 -13.48 -11.78
N VAL A 380 -13.40 -14.64 -12.43
CA VAL A 380 -12.69 -15.01 -13.66
C VAL A 380 -13.67 -15.15 -14.82
N PHE A 381 -13.45 -14.38 -15.88
CA PHE A 381 -14.07 -14.56 -17.19
C PHE A 381 -13.14 -15.40 -18.07
N MET A 382 -13.44 -16.69 -18.19
CA MET A 382 -12.64 -17.67 -18.90
C MET A 382 -13.12 -17.80 -20.35
N HIS A 383 -12.26 -17.54 -21.34
CA HIS A 383 -12.63 -17.82 -22.74
C HIS A 383 -12.78 -19.33 -22.96
N GLU A 384 -13.74 -19.74 -23.80
CA GLU A 384 -14.08 -21.15 -24.06
C GLU A 384 -12.89 -22.04 -24.50
N ASN A 385 -11.81 -21.45 -25.02
CA ASN A 385 -10.58 -22.17 -25.33
C ASN A 385 -9.85 -22.67 -24.07
N TRP A 386 -9.90 -21.93 -22.96
CA TRP A 386 -9.31 -22.33 -21.67
C TRP A 386 -10.12 -23.44 -21.00
N SER A 387 -11.43 -23.52 -21.21
CA SER A 387 -12.28 -24.61 -20.70
C SER A 387 -11.88 -25.99 -21.22
N LYS A 388 -11.18 -26.03 -22.37
CA LYS A 388 -10.63 -27.24 -23.00
C LYS A 388 -9.23 -27.59 -22.48
N SER A 389 -8.65 -26.76 -21.61
CA SER A 389 -7.32 -26.92 -21.00
C SER A 389 -7.37 -27.52 -19.59
N SER A 390 -6.22 -27.78 -18.99
CA SER A 390 -6.07 -28.21 -17.59
C SER A 390 -6.22 -27.10 -16.54
N LEU A 391 -6.58 -25.86 -16.92
CA LEU A 391 -6.62 -24.72 -16.01
C LEU A 391 -7.46 -24.98 -14.75
N LEU A 392 -8.72 -25.40 -14.90
CA LEU A 392 -9.63 -25.59 -13.76
C LEU A 392 -9.21 -26.74 -12.85
N SER A 393 -8.65 -27.84 -13.40
CA SER A 393 -8.16 -28.96 -12.59
C SER A 393 -6.89 -28.55 -11.83
N GLN A 394 -5.98 -27.81 -12.46
CA GLN A 394 -4.80 -27.28 -11.80
C GLN A 394 -5.13 -26.23 -10.72
N MET A 395 -6.11 -25.34 -10.96
CA MET A 395 -6.60 -24.40 -9.94
C MET A 395 -7.16 -25.15 -8.72
N ASN A 396 -7.94 -26.22 -8.92
CA ASN A 396 -8.43 -27.08 -7.84
C ASN A 396 -7.27 -27.76 -7.09
N GLU A 397 -6.30 -28.34 -7.81
CA GLU A 397 -5.13 -28.97 -7.20
C GLU A 397 -4.27 -28.00 -6.38
N LEU A 398 -4.09 -26.76 -6.86
CA LEU A 398 -3.34 -25.72 -6.15
C LEU A 398 -4.09 -25.26 -4.89
N ALA A 399 -5.39 -24.98 -5.03
CA ALA A 399 -6.29 -24.65 -3.93
C ALA A 399 -6.27 -25.73 -2.83
N ALA A 400 -6.31 -27.02 -3.22
CA ALA A 400 -6.31 -28.15 -2.30
C ALA A 400 -4.98 -28.37 -1.55
N ARG A 401 -3.87 -27.78 -2.01
CA ARG A 401 -2.56 -27.82 -1.32
C ARG A 401 -2.44 -26.79 -0.20
N ARG A 402 -3.35 -25.79 -0.15
CA ARG A 402 -3.35 -24.74 0.88
C ARG A 402 -3.80 -25.30 2.23
N LYS A 403 -3.12 -24.89 3.30
CA LYS A 403 -3.32 -25.39 4.66
C LYS A 403 -3.11 -24.32 5.73
N LEU A 404 -3.60 -24.62 6.93
CA LEU A 404 -3.52 -23.73 8.09
C LEU A 404 -2.09 -23.63 8.65
N ASP A 405 -1.33 -24.73 8.65
CA ASP A 405 0.02 -24.81 9.24
C ASP A 405 1.01 -23.76 8.74
N ASP A 406 0.92 -23.38 7.45
CA ASP A 406 1.77 -22.37 6.82
C ASP A 406 1.00 -21.09 6.44
N LEU A 407 -0.26 -20.98 6.88
CA LEU A 407 -1.17 -19.87 6.61
C LEU A 407 -1.31 -19.53 5.11
N THR A 408 -1.16 -20.52 4.22
CA THR A 408 -1.56 -20.41 2.82
C THR A 408 -3.08 -20.39 2.65
N VAL A 409 -3.81 -20.91 3.64
CA VAL A 409 -5.19 -20.53 3.98
C VAL A 409 -5.30 -20.39 5.50
N GLY A 410 -6.18 -19.54 5.99
CA GLY A 410 -6.34 -19.23 7.41
C GLY A 410 -7.54 -18.32 7.70
N PRO A 411 -7.66 -17.82 8.95
CA PRO A 411 -8.80 -17.04 9.43
C PRO A 411 -9.19 -15.85 8.52
N VAL A 412 -10.49 -15.68 8.33
CA VAL A 412 -11.11 -14.54 7.63
C VAL A 412 -11.68 -13.57 8.67
N LEU A 413 -11.09 -12.39 8.82
CA LEU A 413 -11.34 -11.52 9.98
C LEU A 413 -12.61 -10.65 9.90
N THR A 414 -13.30 -10.65 8.75
CA THR A 414 -14.48 -9.79 8.48
C THR A 414 -15.71 -10.53 7.96
N PHE A 415 -15.61 -11.82 7.64
CA PHE A 415 -16.71 -12.68 7.23
C PHE A 415 -16.66 -13.99 8.02
N THR A 416 -17.79 -14.47 8.53
CA THR A 416 -17.86 -15.78 9.19
C THR A 416 -18.00 -16.91 8.17
N THR A 417 -17.79 -18.15 8.61
CA THR A 417 -17.97 -19.36 7.80
C THR A 417 -19.40 -19.46 7.27
N GLU A 418 -20.39 -19.18 8.11
CA GLU A 418 -21.80 -19.22 7.77
C GLU A 418 -22.15 -18.20 6.69
N ALA A 419 -21.63 -16.96 6.78
CA ALA A 419 -21.89 -15.92 5.80
C ALA A 419 -21.35 -16.26 4.40
N MET A 420 -20.17 -16.88 4.32
CA MET A 420 -19.58 -17.31 3.04
C MET A 420 -20.31 -18.53 2.45
N LEU A 421 -20.70 -19.51 3.28
CA LEU A 421 -21.48 -20.66 2.84
C LEU A 421 -22.92 -20.28 2.45
N GLU A 422 -23.54 -19.31 3.13
CA GLU A 422 -24.84 -18.76 2.76
C GLU A 422 -24.77 -18.05 1.40
N HIS A 423 -23.74 -17.24 1.15
CA HIS A 423 -23.51 -16.60 -0.13
C HIS A 423 -23.32 -17.64 -1.26
N MET A 424 -22.49 -18.67 -1.03
CA MET A 424 -22.35 -19.80 -1.94
C MET A 424 -23.71 -20.46 -2.26
N ASN A 425 -24.49 -20.79 -1.24
CA ASN A 425 -25.79 -21.44 -1.41
C ASN A 425 -26.80 -20.59 -2.18
N LYS A 426 -26.72 -19.26 -2.07
CA LYS A 426 -27.51 -18.31 -2.89
C LYS A 426 -27.07 -18.31 -4.35
N LEU A 427 -25.76 -18.28 -4.63
CA LEU A 427 -25.24 -18.42 -5.99
C LEU A 427 -25.67 -19.76 -6.61
N LEU A 428 -25.71 -20.85 -5.84
CA LEU A 428 -26.18 -22.17 -6.27
C LEU A 428 -27.68 -22.25 -6.58
N GLN A 429 -28.48 -21.20 -6.32
CA GLN A 429 -29.86 -21.10 -6.81
C GLN A 429 -29.94 -20.58 -8.26
N ILE A 430 -28.85 -20.02 -8.79
CA ILE A 430 -28.80 -19.50 -10.16
C ILE A 430 -28.74 -20.69 -11.15
N PRO A 431 -29.58 -20.73 -12.20
CA PRO A 431 -29.58 -21.84 -13.16
C PRO A 431 -28.20 -22.13 -13.76
N GLY A 432 -27.83 -23.40 -13.85
CA GLY A 432 -26.54 -23.83 -14.42
C GLY A 432 -25.30 -23.53 -13.56
N SER A 433 -25.45 -22.92 -12.39
CA SER A 433 -24.36 -22.75 -11.44
C SER A 433 -23.93 -24.07 -10.78
N LYS A 434 -22.68 -24.13 -10.29
CA LYS A 434 -22.12 -25.30 -9.60
C LYS A 434 -20.87 -24.92 -8.79
N VAL A 435 -20.61 -25.63 -7.69
CA VAL A 435 -19.29 -25.57 -7.04
C VAL A 435 -18.28 -26.26 -7.95
N LEU A 436 -17.17 -25.59 -8.27
CA LEU A 436 -16.04 -26.18 -8.99
C LEU A 436 -15.10 -26.90 -8.02
N PHE A 437 -14.81 -26.26 -6.88
CA PHE A 437 -14.07 -26.81 -5.76
C PHE A 437 -14.27 -25.95 -4.49
N GLY A 438 -13.87 -26.48 -3.34
CA GLY A 438 -14.09 -25.84 -2.04
C GLY A 438 -15.52 -26.03 -1.53
N GLY A 439 -16.12 -24.97 -1.01
CA GLY A 439 -17.50 -24.97 -0.51
C GLY A 439 -17.69 -25.65 0.85
N GLU A 440 -16.61 -25.90 1.57
CA GLU A 440 -16.60 -26.54 2.89
C GLU A 440 -15.83 -25.69 3.91
N ALA A 441 -16.24 -25.78 5.18
CA ALA A 441 -15.44 -25.29 6.30
C ALA A 441 -14.06 -25.99 6.36
N LEU A 442 -13.06 -25.28 6.88
CA LEU A 442 -11.84 -25.91 7.36
C LEU A 442 -12.18 -26.84 8.54
N LYS A 443 -11.32 -27.82 8.80
CA LYS A 443 -11.45 -28.79 9.91
C LYS A 443 -10.25 -28.66 10.84
N ASP A 444 -10.38 -29.27 12.02
CA ASP A 444 -9.27 -29.50 12.96
C ASP A 444 -8.52 -28.21 13.38
N HIS A 445 -9.26 -27.14 13.64
CA HIS A 445 -8.74 -25.83 14.03
C HIS A 445 -9.42 -25.23 15.28
N SER A 446 -8.80 -24.21 15.87
CA SER A 446 -9.34 -23.46 17.02
C SER A 446 -9.70 -22.00 16.69
N ILE A 447 -9.88 -21.69 15.39
CA ILE A 447 -10.32 -20.38 14.90
C ILE A 447 -11.69 -20.02 15.55
N PRO A 448 -11.83 -18.87 16.21
CA PRO A 448 -13.09 -18.40 16.78
C PRO A 448 -14.19 -18.21 15.72
N SER A 449 -15.44 -18.52 16.04
CA SER A 449 -16.59 -18.38 15.13
C SER A 449 -16.90 -16.95 14.68
N ILE A 450 -16.34 -15.93 15.34
CA ILE A 450 -16.36 -14.54 14.86
C ILE A 450 -15.52 -14.33 13.59
N TYR A 451 -14.66 -15.29 13.24
CA TYR A 451 -13.82 -15.30 12.05
C TYR A 451 -14.19 -16.51 11.17
N GLY A 452 -14.12 -16.33 9.86
CA GLY A 452 -14.41 -17.38 8.89
C GLY A 452 -13.24 -18.34 8.70
N ALA A 453 -13.58 -19.58 8.38
CA ALA A 453 -12.63 -20.65 8.14
C ALA A 453 -13.22 -21.61 7.10
N ILE A 454 -13.03 -21.30 5.82
CA ILE A 454 -13.44 -22.17 4.69
C ILE A 454 -12.24 -22.54 3.83
N LYS A 455 -12.38 -23.65 3.09
CA LYS A 455 -11.46 -23.99 2.01
C LYS A 455 -11.53 -22.94 0.89
N PRO A 456 -10.44 -22.73 0.12
CA PRO A 456 -10.49 -21.96 -1.11
C PRO A 456 -11.62 -22.45 -2.01
N THR A 457 -12.53 -21.56 -2.37
CA THR A 457 -13.81 -21.92 -3.00
C THR A 457 -13.96 -21.21 -4.35
N ALA A 458 -14.47 -21.94 -5.34
CA ALA A 458 -14.82 -21.40 -6.65
C ALA A 458 -16.22 -21.88 -7.04
N VAL A 459 -17.11 -20.94 -7.37
CA VAL A 459 -18.46 -21.23 -7.89
C VAL A 459 -18.56 -20.81 -9.34
N PHE A 460 -18.93 -21.73 -10.21
CA PHE A 460 -19.25 -21.40 -11.59
C PHE A 460 -20.66 -20.82 -11.69
N VAL A 461 -20.83 -19.75 -12.47
CA VAL A 461 -22.13 -19.15 -12.83
C VAL A 461 -22.11 -18.79 -14.33
N PRO A 462 -23.10 -19.18 -15.15
CA PRO A 462 -23.15 -18.83 -16.58
C PRO A 462 -23.22 -17.31 -16.81
N ILE A 463 -22.49 -16.77 -17.80
CA ILE A 463 -22.39 -15.32 -18.03
C ILE A 463 -23.76 -14.69 -18.36
N GLU A 464 -24.62 -15.42 -19.07
CA GLU A 464 -25.97 -15.01 -19.42
C GLU A 464 -26.91 -14.94 -18.20
N GLU A 465 -26.59 -15.65 -17.12
CA GLU A 465 -27.30 -15.55 -15.84
C GLU A 465 -26.73 -14.43 -14.97
N ILE A 466 -25.42 -14.17 -15.00
CA ILE A 466 -24.77 -13.08 -14.25
C ILE A 466 -25.36 -11.72 -14.61
N LEU A 467 -25.56 -11.44 -15.92
CA LEU A 467 -25.99 -10.13 -16.40
C LEU A 467 -27.45 -9.75 -16.09
N LYS A 468 -28.26 -10.69 -15.57
CA LYS A 468 -29.65 -10.45 -15.18
C LYS A 468 -29.70 -9.64 -13.88
N ASP A 469 -30.53 -8.62 -13.83
CA ASP A 469 -30.54 -7.63 -12.75
C ASP A 469 -30.71 -8.26 -11.34
N ASN A 470 -31.55 -9.30 -11.21
CA ASN A 470 -31.75 -10.01 -9.94
C ASN A 470 -30.54 -10.83 -9.45
N ASN A 471 -29.61 -11.16 -10.35
CA ASN A 471 -28.42 -11.97 -10.07
C ASN A 471 -27.15 -11.12 -9.96
N TYR A 472 -27.08 -10.02 -10.71
CA TYR A 472 -25.85 -9.25 -10.90
C TYR A 472 -25.26 -8.74 -9.58
N GLU A 473 -26.05 -8.12 -8.71
CA GLU A 473 -25.61 -7.65 -7.38
C GLU A 473 -25.18 -8.81 -6.46
N LEU A 474 -25.81 -9.98 -6.58
CA LEU A 474 -25.45 -11.15 -5.79
C LEU A 474 -24.11 -11.71 -6.25
N VAL A 475 -23.86 -11.77 -7.57
CA VAL A 475 -22.62 -12.27 -8.16
C VAL A 475 -21.45 -11.30 -7.93
N THR A 476 -21.69 -9.99 -8.03
CA THR A 476 -20.64 -8.94 -7.93
C THR A 476 -20.42 -8.40 -6.51
N ARG A 477 -20.96 -9.09 -5.50
CA ARG A 477 -20.73 -8.77 -4.10
C ARG A 477 -19.33 -9.21 -3.68
N GLU A 478 -18.51 -8.25 -3.22
CA GLU A 478 -17.22 -8.52 -2.56
C GLU A 478 -17.41 -9.50 -1.37
N ILE A 479 -16.75 -10.66 -1.46
CA ILE A 479 -16.56 -11.59 -0.35
C ILE A 479 -15.08 -11.52 0.01
N PHE A 480 -14.77 -10.81 1.09
CA PHE A 480 -13.39 -10.57 1.53
C PHE A 480 -12.80 -11.79 2.25
N GLY A 481 -12.76 -12.92 1.54
CA GLY A 481 -12.38 -14.26 1.99
C GLY A 481 -11.94 -15.12 0.80
N PRO A 482 -11.62 -16.41 0.97
CA PRO A 482 -11.00 -17.22 -0.07
C PRO A 482 -12.06 -17.80 -1.01
N PHE A 483 -12.75 -16.92 -1.74
CA PHE A 483 -13.93 -17.20 -2.54
C PHE A 483 -13.86 -16.45 -3.87
N GLN A 484 -14.19 -17.12 -4.98
CA GLN A 484 -14.32 -16.47 -6.29
C GLN A 484 -15.48 -17.04 -7.11
N VAL A 485 -15.99 -16.22 -8.03
CA VAL A 485 -16.86 -16.66 -9.12
C VAL A 485 -16.03 -17.01 -10.35
N VAL A 486 -16.44 -18.03 -11.09
CA VAL A 486 -15.88 -18.37 -12.41
C VAL A 486 -17.01 -18.34 -13.42
N THR A 487 -16.77 -17.79 -14.60
CA THR A 487 -17.71 -17.82 -15.72
C THR A 487 -16.98 -18.12 -17.02
N GLU A 488 -17.74 -18.54 -18.04
CA GLU A 488 -17.23 -18.86 -19.38
C GLU A 488 -17.82 -17.90 -20.40
N TYR A 489 -17.04 -17.49 -21.40
CA TYR A 489 -17.52 -16.72 -22.55
C TYR A 489 -16.90 -17.21 -23.86
N LYS A 490 -17.66 -17.10 -24.95
CA LYS A 490 -17.23 -17.41 -26.33
C LYS A 490 -16.73 -16.14 -27.03
N ASP A 491 -16.06 -16.28 -28.19
CA ASP A 491 -15.54 -15.14 -28.96
C ASP A 491 -16.56 -14.00 -29.14
N HIS A 492 -17.78 -14.34 -29.57
CA HIS A 492 -18.86 -13.38 -29.82
C HIS A 492 -19.52 -12.82 -28.54
N GLN A 493 -19.13 -13.31 -27.37
CA GLN A 493 -19.66 -12.90 -26.06
C GLN A 493 -18.74 -11.93 -25.31
N LEU A 494 -17.58 -11.55 -25.88
CA LEU A 494 -16.72 -10.51 -25.31
C LEU A 494 -17.49 -9.20 -24.99
N PRO A 495 -18.45 -8.72 -25.82
CA PRO A 495 -19.26 -7.55 -25.45
C PRO A 495 -20.02 -7.73 -24.13
N MET A 496 -20.55 -8.92 -23.85
CA MET A 496 -21.24 -9.21 -22.57
C MET A 496 -20.28 -9.25 -21.38
N VAL A 497 -19.02 -9.64 -21.58
CA VAL A 497 -17.98 -9.49 -20.55
C VAL A 497 -17.74 -8.02 -20.25
N LEU A 498 -17.58 -7.18 -21.28
CA LEU A 498 -17.36 -5.74 -21.12
C LEU A 498 -18.56 -5.03 -20.48
N ASP A 499 -19.79 -5.39 -20.88
CA ASP A 499 -21.02 -4.90 -20.23
C ASP A 499 -21.08 -5.30 -18.74
N ALA A 500 -20.57 -6.49 -18.39
CA ALA A 500 -20.46 -6.91 -16.99
C ALA A 500 -19.38 -6.12 -16.23
N LEU A 501 -18.30 -5.66 -16.88
CA LEU A 501 -17.30 -4.81 -16.25
C LEU A 501 -17.82 -3.38 -16.01
N GLU A 502 -18.49 -2.80 -17.00
CA GLU A 502 -19.03 -1.43 -16.96
C GLU A 502 -20.14 -1.29 -15.90
N LYS A 503 -20.91 -2.36 -15.65
CA LYS A 503 -21.92 -2.39 -14.57
C LYS A 503 -21.32 -2.47 -13.15
N MET A 504 -20.01 -2.71 -12.97
CA MET A 504 -19.41 -2.82 -11.62
C MET A 504 -19.30 -1.43 -10.96
N HIS A 505 -19.54 -1.36 -9.65
CA HIS A 505 -19.41 -0.10 -8.90
C HIS A 505 -17.97 0.21 -8.45
N ALA A 506 -17.08 -0.79 -8.49
CA ALA A 506 -15.70 -0.69 -7.99
C ALA A 506 -14.70 -0.96 -9.12
N HIS A 507 -13.72 -0.05 -9.26
CA HIS A 507 -12.74 -0.06 -10.35
C HIS A 507 -11.30 0.01 -9.81
N LEU A 508 -10.93 -0.97 -8.98
CA LEU A 508 -9.64 -1.01 -8.28
C LEU A 508 -8.54 -1.71 -9.11
N THR A 509 -8.49 -3.05 -9.11
CA THR A 509 -7.52 -3.81 -9.92
C THR A 509 -8.18 -4.71 -10.96
N ALA A 510 -7.40 -5.12 -11.97
CA ALA A 510 -7.87 -6.04 -12.99
C ALA A 510 -6.72 -6.76 -13.70
N ALA A 511 -7.02 -7.86 -14.39
CA ALA A 511 -6.06 -8.61 -15.18
C ALA A 511 -6.62 -9.03 -16.55
N VAL A 512 -5.86 -8.79 -17.61
CA VAL A 512 -6.15 -9.29 -18.97
C VAL A 512 -5.03 -10.24 -19.39
N VAL A 513 -5.28 -11.55 -19.27
CA VAL A 513 -4.33 -12.62 -19.60
C VAL A 513 -4.47 -12.98 -21.07
N SER A 514 -3.69 -12.30 -21.91
CA SER A 514 -3.56 -12.54 -23.34
C SER A 514 -2.26 -11.90 -23.83
N ASN A 515 -1.66 -12.40 -24.91
CA ASN A 515 -0.61 -11.71 -25.66
C ASN A 515 -1.12 -11.17 -27.02
N ASP A 516 -2.39 -11.38 -27.38
CA ASP A 516 -2.99 -10.75 -28.54
C ASP A 516 -3.19 -9.25 -28.27
N VAL A 517 -2.40 -8.43 -28.96
CA VAL A 517 -2.40 -6.97 -28.81
C VAL A 517 -3.75 -6.35 -29.18
N LEU A 518 -4.51 -6.93 -30.11
CA LEU A 518 -5.82 -6.42 -30.50
C LEU A 518 -6.85 -6.70 -29.40
N PHE A 519 -6.84 -7.93 -28.86
CA PHE A 519 -7.67 -8.30 -27.71
C PHE A 519 -7.36 -7.45 -26.48
N LEU A 520 -6.07 -7.26 -26.16
CA LEU A 520 -5.62 -6.41 -25.06
C LEU A 520 -6.12 -4.97 -25.23
N GLN A 521 -5.96 -4.38 -26.42
CA GLN A 521 -6.39 -3.00 -26.69
C GLN A 521 -7.92 -2.84 -26.60
N GLU A 522 -8.69 -3.81 -27.11
CA GLU A 522 -10.16 -3.80 -27.05
C GLU A 522 -10.65 -3.84 -25.59
N VAL A 523 -10.08 -4.71 -24.74
CA VAL A 523 -10.48 -4.82 -23.33
C VAL A 523 -10.01 -3.62 -22.50
N ILE A 524 -8.75 -3.21 -22.65
CA ILE A 524 -8.19 -2.07 -21.87
C ILE A 524 -8.84 -0.75 -22.28
N GLY A 525 -9.15 -0.57 -23.57
CA GLY A 525 -9.83 0.62 -24.08
C GLY A 525 -11.31 0.74 -23.65
N LYS A 526 -11.88 -0.33 -23.08
CA LYS A 526 -13.29 -0.44 -22.67
C LYS A 526 -13.45 -0.93 -21.23
N SER A 527 -12.48 -0.62 -20.36
CA SER A 527 -12.56 -0.89 -18.93
C SER A 527 -11.89 0.21 -18.10
N VAL A 528 -12.23 0.29 -16.81
CA VAL A 528 -11.96 1.46 -15.97
C VAL A 528 -10.88 1.22 -14.89
N ASN A 529 -10.68 -0.02 -14.44
CA ASN A 529 -9.94 -0.35 -13.22
C ASN A 529 -8.55 0.30 -13.13
N GLY A 530 -8.32 1.09 -12.07
CA GLY A 530 -7.18 2.01 -11.94
C GLY A 530 -5.80 1.35 -11.88
N THR A 531 -5.75 0.05 -11.57
CA THR A 531 -4.53 -0.76 -11.61
C THR A 531 -4.76 -2.04 -12.42
N THR A 532 -4.84 -1.89 -13.74
CA THR A 532 -5.02 -3.02 -14.69
C THR A 532 -3.68 -3.58 -15.17
N TYR A 533 -3.49 -4.89 -15.05
CA TYR A 533 -2.35 -5.62 -15.60
C TYR A 533 -2.74 -6.30 -16.92
N ALA A 534 -1.84 -6.28 -17.90
CA ALA A 534 -2.07 -6.82 -19.24
C ALA A 534 -0.88 -7.67 -19.71
N GLY A 535 -1.17 -8.74 -20.46
CA GLY A 535 -0.18 -9.71 -20.93
C GLY A 535 -0.42 -11.11 -20.34
N LEU A 536 0.19 -12.13 -20.94
CA LEU A 536 0.11 -13.53 -20.46
C LEU A 536 0.48 -13.75 -18.98
N ARG A 537 1.22 -12.82 -18.38
CA ARG A 537 1.63 -12.85 -16.97
C ARG A 537 0.83 -11.90 -16.06
N ALA A 538 -0.31 -11.38 -16.54
CA ALA A 538 -1.18 -10.49 -15.79
C ALA A 538 -1.74 -11.17 -14.53
N ARG A 539 -1.85 -10.37 -13.47
CA ARG A 539 -2.32 -10.73 -12.13
C ARG A 539 -3.21 -9.61 -11.61
N THR A 540 -4.10 -9.84 -10.66
CA THR A 540 -4.82 -8.73 -9.99
C THR A 540 -4.01 -8.20 -8.81
N SER A 541 -3.32 -9.09 -8.07
CA SER A 541 -2.80 -8.78 -6.74
C SER A 541 -1.31 -8.42 -6.69
N GLY A 542 -0.90 -7.81 -5.57
CA GLY A 542 0.51 -7.56 -5.27
C GLY A 542 1.12 -6.49 -6.17
N ALA A 543 0.60 -5.26 -6.08
CA ALA A 543 1.20 -4.08 -6.68
C ALA A 543 2.39 -3.59 -5.81
N PRO A 544 3.65 -3.67 -6.28
CA PRO A 544 4.78 -3.08 -5.57
C PRO A 544 4.80 -1.55 -5.67
N GLN A 545 5.56 -0.92 -4.77
CA GLN A 545 5.75 0.52 -4.64
C GLN A 545 6.30 1.26 -5.88
N ASN A 546 6.77 0.53 -6.90
CA ASN A 546 7.38 1.11 -8.10
C ASN A 546 6.37 1.48 -9.22
N HIS A 547 5.07 1.25 -9.00
CA HIS A 547 4.01 1.79 -9.85
C HIS A 547 2.78 2.13 -9.00
N TRP A 548 1.80 2.80 -9.61
CA TRP A 548 0.55 3.17 -8.95
C TRP A 548 -0.21 1.92 -8.48
N PHE A 549 -0.84 2.05 -7.31
CA PHE A 549 -1.95 1.23 -6.86
C PHE A 549 -3.04 2.15 -6.33
N GLY A 550 -4.30 1.87 -6.68
CA GLY A 550 -5.47 2.67 -6.32
C GLY A 550 -6.54 2.67 -7.42
N PRO A 551 -7.78 3.07 -7.11
CA PRO A 551 -8.91 3.01 -8.04
C PRO A 551 -8.89 4.14 -9.07
N SER A 552 -9.74 4.00 -10.07
CA SER A 552 -10.07 5.01 -11.08
C SER A 552 -11.59 5.24 -11.13
N GLY A 553 -12.06 6.18 -11.95
CA GLY A 553 -13.48 6.56 -12.03
C GLY A 553 -13.97 7.50 -10.91
N ASP A 554 -13.25 7.63 -9.80
CA ASP A 554 -13.60 8.51 -8.68
C ASP A 554 -12.59 9.67 -8.50
N PRO A 555 -13.00 10.96 -8.50
CA PRO A 555 -12.12 12.09 -8.16
C PRO A 555 -11.57 12.03 -6.70
N ARG A 556 -12.23 11.28 -5.81
CA ARG A 556 -11.77 10.96 -4.45
C ARG A 556 -10.74 9.82 -4.44
N GLY A 557 -10.50 9.13 -5.55
CA GLY A 557 -9.56 8.02 -5.63
C GLY A 557 -8.18 8.37 -5.07
N ALA A 558 -7.68 7.51 -4.19
CA ALA A 558 -6.36 7.59 -3.58
C ALA A 558 -5.36 6.71 -4.33
N GLY A 559 -4.13 7.19 -4.46
CA GLY A 559 -3.00 6.33 -4.80
C GLY A 559 -2.20 5.97 -3.56
N ILE A 560 -1.30 5.01 -3.71
CA ILE A 560 -0.27 4.70 -2.71
C ILE A 560 1.10 4.42 -3.38
N GLY A 561 2.18 4.51 -2.60
CA GLY A 561 3.54 4.10 -2.99
C GLY A 561 4.33 5.08 -3.86
N THR A 562 3.77 5.56 -4.97
CA THR A 562 4.52 6.39 -5.94
C THR A 562 4.64 7.86 -5.54
N ALA A 563 5.59 8.57 -6.16
CA ALA A 563 5.69 10.01 -6.02
C ALA A 563 4.40 10.73 -6.46
N GLU A 564 3.76 10.25 -7.53
CA GLU A 564 2.50 10.75 -8.08
C GLU A 564 1.35 10.57 -7.09
N ALA A 565 1.23 9.37 -6.50
CA ALA A 565 0.28 9.08 -5.43
C ALA A 565 0.47 10.03 -4.23
N ILE A 566 1.70 10.18 -3.74
CA ILE A 566 2.00 11.06 -2.60
C ILE A 566 1.63 12.52 -2.93
N LYS A 567 2.06 13.03 -4.09
CA LYS A 567 1.73 14.40 -4.52
C LYS A 567 0.22 14.59 -4.63
N LEU A 568 -0.52 13.63 -5.19
CA LEU A 568 -1.98 13.70 -5.38
C LEU A 568 -2.76 13.67 -4.05
N VAL A 569 -2.41 12.75 -3.15
CA VAL A 569 -3.16 12.52 -1.91
C VAL A 569 -2.79 13.54 -0.83
N TRP A 570 -1.51 13.92 -0.75
CA TRP A 570 -0.97 14.67 0.40
C TRP A 570 -0.59 16.13 0.12
N SER A 571 -0.84 16.64 -1.09
CA SER A 571 -0.70 18.06 -1.37
C SER A 571 -1.73 18.58 -2.36
N CYS A 572 -2.13 19.84 -2.20
CA CYS A 572 -2.84 20.59 -3.23
C CYS A 572 -1.88 21.41 -4.10
N HIS A 573 -2.39 21.98 -5.19
CA HIS A 573 -1.67 22.99 -5.97
C HIS A 573 -1.84 24.36 -5.32
N ARG A 574 -0.76 25.17 -5.31
CA ARG A 574 -0.79 26.60 -4.96
C ARG A 574 0.00 27.38 -6.01
N GLU A 575 -0.71 28.24 -6.76
CA GLU A 575 -0.07 29.20 -7.65
C GLU A 575 0.44 30.42 -6.86
N ILE A 576 1.63 30.90 -7.19
CA ILE A 576 2.20 32.14 -6.69
C ILE A 576 2.67 32.95 -7.90
N ILE A 577 2.11 34.13 -8.07
CA ILE A 577 2.49 35.07 -9.14
C ILE A 577 3.36 36.14 -8.51
N TYR A 578 4.60 36.22 -8.97
CA TYR A 578 5.47 37.36 -8.74
C TYR A 578 5.16 38.39 -9.82
N ASP A 579 4.91 39.64 -9.43
CA ASP A 579 4.81 40.78 -10.35
C ASP A 579 5.55 41.95 -9.68
N ILE A 580 6.88 41.94 -9.84
CA ILE A 580 7.79 42.80 -9.07
C ILE A 580 8.16 44.10 -9.82
N GLY A 581 7.64 44.28 -11.02
CA GLY A 581 8.01 45.39 -11.91
C GLY A 581 9.40 45.27 -12.54
N PRO A 582 9.95 46.36 -13.10
CA PRO A 582 9.51 47.75 -12.94
C PRO A 582 8.15 48.04 -13.59
N LEU A 583 7.50 49.12 -13.17
CA LEU A 583 6.39 49.68 -13.94
C LEU A 583 6.87 50.06 -15.36
N PRO A 584 6.03 49.92 -16.39
CA PRO A 584 6.32 50.44 -17.73
C PRO A 584 6.67 51.94 -17.67
N GLN A 585 7.63 52.39 -18.49
CA GLN A 585 8.04 53.80 -18.52
C GLN A 585 6.89 54.75 -18.93
N ASN A 586 5.92 54.23 -19.68
CA ASN A 586 4.70 54.90 -20.10
C ASN A 586 3.50 54.59 -19.19
N TRP A 587 3.73 54.10 -17.97
CA TRP A 587 2.65 53.92 -17.00
C TRP A 587 2.14 55.27 -16.51
N GLU A 588 0.91 55.57 -16.87
CA GLU A 588 0.10 56.66 -16.32
C GLU A 588 -1.13 56.06 -15.65
N THR A 589 -1.72 56.75 -14.68
CA THR A 589 -2.95 56.30 -14.03
C THR A 589 -4.07 56.17 -15.08
N PRO A 590 -4.57 54.95 -15.36
CA PRO A 590 -5.61 54.77 -16.37
C PRO A 590 -6.94 55.35 -15.89
N ALA A 591 -7.84 55.63 -16.84
CA ALA A 591 -9.23 55.93 -16.51
C ALA A 591 -9.88 54.76 -15.77
N SER A 592 -10.76 55.05 -14.79
CA SER A 592 -11.51 54.03 -14.07
C SER A 592 -12.36 53.17 -15.02
N THR A 593 -12.22 51.85 -14.89
CA THR A 593 -12.94 50.82 -15.67
C THR A 593 -13.93 50.04 -14.81
#